data_AF-A0A7V4YV30-F1
#
_entry.id   AF-A0A7V4YV30-F1
#
_cell.length_a   1.000
_cell.length_b   1.000
_cell.length_c   1.000
_cell.angle_alpha   90.00
_cell.angle_beta   90.00
_cell.angle_gamma   90.00
#
_symmetry.space_group_name_H-M   'P 1'
#
loop_
_entity.id
_entity.type
_entity.pdbx_description
1 polymer ?
#
loop_
_entity_poly.entity_id
_entity_poly.type
_entity_poly.pdbx_seq_one_letter_code
_entity_poly.pdbx_strand_id
1 'polypeptide(L)' 'MSKITVVGAGNVGATCANVLAHEDIVNEVVLID' A
#
# COMPACT_ATOMS: atom_id res chain seq x y z
N MET A 1 8.97 9.45 -9.04
CA MET A 1 8.96 8.74 -7.74
C MET A 1 7.52 8.78 -7.24
N SER A 2 6.78 7.67 -7.36
CA SER A 2 5.38 7.57 -6.92
C SER A 2 5.33 6.99 -5.51
N LYS A 3 4.56 7.64 -4.63
CA LYS A 3 4.31 7.25 -3.23
C LYS A 3 2.81 7.14 -3.01
N ILE A 4 2.35 6.04 -2.43
CA ILE A 4 0.95 5.82 -2.07
C ILE A 4 0.84 5.61 -0.56
N THR A 5 -0.19 6.18 0.05
CA THR A 5 -0.57 5.91 1.44
C THR A 5 -1.90 5.19 1.46
N VAL A 6 -1.95 4.03 2.12
CA VAL A 6 -3.18 3.29 2.42
C VAL A 6 -3.58 3.62 3.85
N VAL A 7 -4.80 4.11 4.05
CA VAL A 7 -5.36 4.48 5.36
C VAL A 7 -6.37 3.42 5.79
N GLY A 8 -6.13 2.80 6.94
CA GLY A 8 -6.82 1.62 7.46
C GLY A 8 -6.04 0.33 7.18
N ALA A 9 -5.61 -0.39 8.21
CA ALA A 9 -4.82 -1.63 8.10
C ALA A 9 -5.64 -2.92 8.36
N GLY A 10 -6.97 -2.82 8.29
CA GLY A 10 -7.85 -4.00 8.22
C GLY A 10 -7.62 -4.85 6.97
N ASN A 11 -8.33 -5.98 6.85
CA ASN A 11 -8.13 -6.98 5.79
C ASN A 11 -8.00 -6.38 4.37
N VAL A 12 -8.85 -5.39 4.04
CA VAL A 12 -8.83 -4.73 2.72
C VAL A 12 -7.58 -3.88 2.55
N GLY A 13 -7.26 -3.01 3.52
CA GLY A 13 -6.10 -2.12 3.42
C GLY A 13 -4.78 -2.86 3.42
N ALA A 14 -4.64 -3.91 4.23
CA ALA A 14 -3.48 -4.80 4.21
C ALA A 14 -3.31 -5.49 2.84
N THR A 15 -4.41 -5.95 2.24
CA THR A 15 -4.39 -6.57 0.90
C THR A 15 -4.02 -5.55 -0.19
N CYS A 16 -4.56 -4.34 -0.13
CA CYS A 16 -4.20 -3.25 -1.04
C CYS A 16 -2.70 -2.92 -0.93
N ALA A 17 -2.18 -2.72 0.29
CA ALA A 17 -0.76 -2.45 0.51
C ALA A 17 0.14 -3.60 0.00
N ASN A 18 -0.28 -4.86 0.19
CA ASN A 18 0.46 -6.02 -0.30
C ASN A 18 0.57 -6.03 -1.84
N VAL A 19 -0.53 -5.82 -2.55
CA VAL A 19 -0.51 -5.76 -4.03
C VAL A 19 0.34 -4.59 -4.50
N LEU A 20 0.16 -3.40 -3.91
CA LEU A 20 0.94 -2.21 -4.25
C LEU A 20 2.46 -2.42 -4.05
N ALA A 21 2.86 -3.18 -3.03
CA ALA A 21 4.26 -3.46 -2.75
C ALA A 21 4.93 -4.46 -3.70
N HIS A 22 4.15 -5.29 -4.43
CA HIS A 22 4.68 -6.37 -5.27
C HIS A 22 4.58 -6.10 -6.77
N GLU A 23 3.67 -5.22 -7.23
CA GLU A 23 3.35 -5.05 -8.66
C GLU A 23 4.21 -4.00 -9.40
N ASP A 24 5.35 -3.55 -8.86
CA ASP A 24 6.25 -2.52 -9.45
C ASP A 24 5.52 -1.24 -9.92
N ILE A 25 4.42 -0.89 -9.26
CA ILE A 25 3.58 0.28 -9.58
C ILE A 25 3.94 1.52 -8.75
N VAL A 26 4.61 1.34 -7.62
CA VAL A 26 5.03 2.40 -6.70
C VAL A 26 6.40 2.13 -6.12
N ASN A 27 7.13 3.21 -5.82
CA ASN A 27 8.44 3.10 -5.18
C ASN A 27 8.32 3.02 -3.65
N GLU A 28 7.21 3.50 -3.10
CA GLU A 28 6.97 3.53 -1.66
C GLU A 28 5.47 3.36 -1.38
N VAL A 29 5.15 2.43 -0.47
CA VAL A 29 3.83 2.32 0.14
C VAL A 29 3.94 2.59 1.63
N VAL A 30 3.06 3.44 2.15
CA VAL A 30 2.89 3.68 3.58
C VAL A 30 1.52 3.14 3.97
N LEU A 31 1.49 2.17 4.88
CA LEU A 31 0.25 1.68 5.48
C LEU A 31 0.12 2.29 6.88
N ILE A 32 -0.94 3.06 7.10
CA ILE A 32 -1.31 3.58 8.42
C ILE A 32 -2.68 3.04 8.79
N ASP A 33 -2.91 2.83 10.07
CA ASP A 33 -4.23 2.66 10.68
C ASP A 33 -4.36 3.71 11.79
#